data_AF-M4CSA3-F1
#
_entry.id   AF-M4CSA3-F1
#
_cell.length_a   1.000
_cell.length_b   1.000
_cell.length_c   1.000
_cell.angle_alpha   90.00
_cell.angle_beta   90.00
_cell.angle_gamma   90.00
#
_symmetry.space_group_name_H-M   'P 1'
#
loop_
_entity.id
_entity.type
_entity.pdbx_description
1 polymer ?
#
loop_
_entity_poly.entity_id
_entity_poly.type
_entity_poly.pdbx_seq_one_letter_code
_entity_poly.pdbx_strand_id
1 'polypeptide(L)'
;MGGRGGGEELESLLKSHNPAEEDGRGLKKRVWVETKKLWQIVGPAMFSRLTSYSMLVITQAFAGHLGDLELAAISIVNNVIIGFNLGLLLGMASALETLCGQAFGAKKYHMLGVYMQRSWIVLFFCCLLLLPTYLFTTPVLKFLGQPDDIAELSGVVSLWAIPLHFSFALSFPLQRFLQCQVKNHVRNSI
;
A
#
# COMPACT_ATOMS: atom_id res chain seq x y z
N MET A 1 -55.27 -48.40 -9.76
CA MET A 1 -54.84 -47.02 -9.40
C MET A 1 -53.85 -47.14 -8.26
N GLY A 2 -52.62 -46.64 -8.38
CA GLY A 2 -51.67 -46.63 -7.26
C GLY A 2 -50.20 -46.86 -7.65
N GLY A 3 -49.66 -46.05 -8.57
CA GLY A 3 -48.26 -46.12 -9.01
C GLY A 3 -47.58 -44.76 -9.02
N ARG A 4 -47.84 -43.92 -8.00
CA ARG A 4 -47.39 -42.51 -8.01
C ARG A 4 -46.62 -42.06 -6.76
N GLY A 5 -46.45 -42.91 -5.74
CA GLY A 5 -45.82 -42.53 -4.46
C GLY A 5 -44.30 -42.75 -4.38
N GLY A 6 -43.75 -43.73 -5.11
CA GLY A 6 -42.34 -44.11 -4.96
C GLY A 6 -41.33 -43.17 -5.67
N GLY A 7 -41.77 -42.41 -6.67
CA GLY A 7 -40.90 -41.49 -7.41
C GLY A 7 -40.63 -40.18 -6.66
N GLU A 8 -41.64 -39.65 -5.97
CA GLU A 8 -41.53 -38.39 -5.21
C GLU A 8 -40.73 -38.57 -3.92
N GLU A 9 -40.84 -39.73 -3.27
CA GLU A 9 -40.09 -40.06 -2.05
C GLU A 9 -38.59 -40.27 -2.35
N LEU A 10 -38.27 -40.90 -3.49
CA LEU A 10 -36.90 -41.13 -3.96
C LEU A 10 -36.24 -39.83 -4.47
N GLU A 11 -36.99 -38.93 -5.12
CA GLU A 11 -36.52 -37.56 -5.40
C GLU A 11 -36.28 -36.76 -4.11
N SER A 12 -37.16 -36.89 -3.09
CA SER A 12 -36.99 -36.20 -1.81
C SER A 12 -35.77 -36.68 -1.03
N LEU A 13 -35.42 -37.97 -1.14
CA LEU A 13 -34.25 -38.59 -0.51
C LEU A 13 -32.95 -38.30 -1.28
N LEU A 14 -32.99 -38.22 -2.60
CA LEU A 14 -31.84 -37.76 -3.41
C LEU A 14 -31.57 -36.27 -3.21
N LYS A 15 -32.60 -35.46 -2.96
CA LYS A 15 -32.46 -34.03 -2.64
C LYS A 15 -31.97 -33.79 -1.21
N SER A 16 -32.27 -34.69 -0.27
CA SER A 16 -31.80 -34.60 1.13
C SER A 16 -30.40 -35.19 1.34
N HIS A 17 -29.94 -36.10 0.47
CA HIS A 17 -28.64 -36.77 0.57
C HIS A 17 -27.68 -36.40 -0.57
N ASN A 18 -27.61 -35.11 -0.94
CA ASN A 18 -26.59 -34.62 -1.87
C ASN A 18 -25.44 -33.97 -1.08
N PRO A 19 -24.41 -34.75 -0.66
CA PRO A 19 -23.31 -34.25 0.17
C PRO A 19 -22.52 -33.10 -0.50
N ALA A 20 -22.58 -33.01 -1.82
CA ALA A 20 -21.99 -31.90 -2.58
C ALA A 20 -22.70 -30.55 -2.35
N GLU A 21 -24.01 -30.55 -2.06
CA GLU A 21 -24.74 -29.32 -1.74
C GLU A 21 -24.55 -28.86 -0.30
N GLU A 22 -24.45 -29.79 0.66
CA GLU A 22 -24.13 -29.44 2.06
C GLU A 22 -22.71 -28.91 2.20
N ASP A 23 -21.73 -29.54 1.55
CA ASP A 23 -20.35 -29.05 1.53
C ASP A 23 -20.25 -27.67 0.85
N GLY A 24 -20.94 -27.48 -0.28
CA GLY A 24 -21.02 -26.19 -0.98
C GLY A 24 -21.69 -25.08 -0.16
N ARG A 25 -22.75 -25.38 0.61
CA ARG A 25 -23.40 -24.41 1.52
C ARG A 25 -22.50 -24.06 2.70
N GLY A 26 -21.79 -25.05 3.26
CA GLY A 26 -20.78 -24.85 4.30
C GLY A 26 -19.62 -23.97 3.82
N LEU A 27 -19.13 -24.21 2.61
CA LEU A 27 -18.07 -23.43 1.98
C LEU A 27 -18.50 -21.99 1.74
N LYS A 28 -19.68 -21.76 1.15
CA LYS A 28 -20.24 -20.41 0.91
C LYS A 28 -20.38 -19.61 2.21
N LYS A 29 -20.87 -20.25 3.28
CA LYS A 29 -21.02 -19.59 4.59
C LYS A 29 -19.66 -19.24 5.20
N ARG A 30 -18.65 -20.12 5.08
CA ARG A 30 -17.28 -19.82 5.51
C ARG A 30 -16.65 -18.69 4.70
N VAL A 31 -16.76 -18.74 3.37
CA VAL A 31 -16.26 -17.68 2.48
C VAL A 31 -16.93 -16.34 2.81
N TRP A 32 -18.23 -16.31 3.05
CA TRP A 32 -18.95 -15.11 3.45
C TRP A 32 -18.45 -14.52 4.78
N VAL A 33 -18.26 -15.36 5.79
CA VAL A 33 -17.74 -14.94 7.10
C VAL A 33 -16.33 -14.38 6.97
N GLU A 34 -15.44 -15.06 6.24
CA GLU A 34 -14.07 -14.59 6.01
C GLU A 34 -14.05 -13.30 5.18
N THR A 35 -14.90 -13.18 4.16
CA THR A 35 -15.05 -11.97 3.35
C THR A 35 -15.51 -10.79 4.20
N LYS A 36 -16.49 -11.01 5.10
CA LYS A 36 -16.98 -9.97 6.01
C LYS A 36 -15.89 -9.47 6.98
N LYS A 37 -15.07 -10.38 7.51
CA LYS A 37 -13.91 -10.02 8.35
C LYS A 37 -12.86 -9.25 7.57
N LEU A 38 -12.53 -9.70 6.35
CA LEU A 38 -11.61 -8.99 5.46
C LEU A 38 -12.13 -7.58 5.17
N TRP A 39 -13.43 -7.41 4.91
CA TRP A 39 -14.01 -6.11 4.59
C TRP A 39 -13.90 -5.09 5.73
N GLN A 40 -13.96 -5.52 6.99
CA GLN A 40 -13.77 -4.63 8.14
C GLN A 40 -12.35 -4.06 8.22
N ILE A 41 -11.36 -4.74 7.64
CA ILE A 41 -9.95 -4.29 7.61
C ILE A 41 -9.66 -3.53 6.30
N VAL A 42 -10.11 -4.08 5.18
CA VAL A 42 -9.84 -3.55 3.84
C VAL A 42 -10.63 -2.26 3.59
N GLY A 43 -11.87 -2.16 4.08
CA GLY A 43 -12.72 -0.98 3.89
C GLY A 43 -12.07 0.32 4.41
N PRO A 44 -11.66 0.39 5.69
CA PRO A 44 -10.96 1.55 6.23
C PRO A 44 -9.64 1.85 5.50
N ALA A 45 -8.88 0.82 5.12
CA ALA A 45 -7.62 0.99 4.40
C ALA A 45 -7.81 1.56 2.98
N MET A 46 -8.84 1.09 2.26
CA MET A 46 -9.21 1.62 0.94
C MET A 46 -9.68 3.07 1.03
N PHE A 47 -10.53 3.38 2.02
CA PHE A 47 -11.00 4.74 2.23
C PHE A 47 -9.83 5.69 2.52
N SER A 48 -8.92 5.30 3.42
CA SER A 48 -7.72 6.09 3.73
C SER A 48 -6.85 6.31 2.49
N ARG A 49 -6.61 5.27 1.68
CA ARG A 49 -5.87 5.37 0.41
C ARG A 49 -6.53 6.34 -0.56
N LEU A 50 -7.85 6.27 -0.69
CA LEU A 50 -8.61 7.15 -1.58
C LEU A 50 -8.50 8.60 -1.13
N THR A 51 -8.69 8.88 0.16
CA THR A 51 -8.54 10.24 0.72
C THR A 51 -7.14 10.80 0.49
N SER A 52 -6.09 10.02 0.73
CA SER A 52 -4.71 10.47 0.47
C SER A 52 -4.47 10.78 -1.01
N TYR A 53 -5.00 9.96 -1.92
CA TYR A 53 -4.89 10.22 -3.36
C TYR A 53 -5.68 11.45 -3.78
N SER A 54 -6.90 11.64 -3.25
CA SER A 54 -7.73 12.81 -3.52
C SER A 54 -7.03 14.09 -3.09
N MET A 55 -6.34 14.08 -1.94
CA MET A 55 -5.56 15.25 -1.49
C MET A 55 -4.48 15.64 -2.50
N LEU A 56 -3.75 14.66 -3.04
CA LEU A 56 -2.75 14.90 -4.10
C LEU A 56 -3.39 15.48 -5.37
N VAL A 57 -4.53 14.95 -5.80
CA VAL A 57 -5.26 15.44 -6.98
C VAL A 57 -5.73 16.89 -6.77
N ILE A 58 -6.24 17.22 -5.59
CA ILE A 58 -6.67 18.58 -5.27
C ILE A 58 -5.48 19.55 -5.31
N THR A 59 -4.34 19.19 -4.71
CA THR A 59 -3.12 20.01 -4.77
C THR A 59 -2.69 20.29 -6.21
N GLN A 60 -2.73 19.27 -7.08
CA GLN A 60 -2.44 19.42 -8.50
C GLN A 60 -3.46 20.32 -9.21
N ALA A 61 -4.74 20.17 -8.91
CA ALA A 61 -5.79 21.03 -9.48
C ALA A 61 -5.59 22.50 -9.09
N PHE A 62 -5.26 22.79 -7.84
CA PHE A 62 -4.92 24.15 -7.40
C PHE A 62 -3.68 24.69 -8.11
N ALA A 63 -2.62 23.88 -8.24
CA ALA A 63 -1.43 24.25 -9.02
C ALA A 63 -1.77 24.60 -10.48
N GLY A 64 -2.70 23.87 -11.11
CA GLY A 64 -3.21 24.20 -12.44
C GLY A 64 -3.92 25.54 -12.55
N HIS A 65 -4.50 26.05 -11.46
CA HIS A 65 -5.06 27.41 -11.42
C HIS A 65 -3.98 28.51 -11.26
N LEU A 66 -2.76 28.16 -10.81
CA LEU A 66 -1.63 29.09 -10.76
C LEU A 66 -0.98 29.27 -12.14
N GLY A 67 -0.99 28.23 -12.98
CA GLY A 67 -0.53 28.29 -14.37
C GLY A 67 -0.11 26.92 -14.91
N ASP A 68 0.00 26.83 -16.25
CA ASP A 68 0.41 25.60 -16.94
C ASP A 68 1.86 25.21 -16.60
N LEU A 69 2.71 26.20 -16.35
CA LEU A 69 4.12 26.04 -15.99
C LEU A 69 4.26 25.35 -14.62
N GLU A 70 3.54 25.85 -13.61
CA GLU A 70 3.53 25.32 -12.26
C GLU A 70 2.99 23.90 -12.22
N LEU A 71 1.89 23.65 -12.94
CA LEU A 71 1.30 22.32 -13.06
C LEU A 71 2.28 21.34 -13.71
N ALA A 72 2.91 21.72 -14.81
CA ALA A 72 3.88 20.88 -15.50
C ALA A 72 5.07 20.53 -14.60
N ALA A 73 5.65 21.53 -13.92
CA ALA A 73 6.77 21.32 -13.01
C ALA A 73 6.42 20.40 -11.84
N ILE A 74 5.29 20.66 -11.16
CA ILE A 74 4.84 19.85 -10.01
C ILE A 74 4.47 18.42 -10.44
N SER A 75 3.90 18.24 -11.63
CA SER A 75 3.61 16.92 -12.19
C SER A 75 4.87 16.13 -12.50
N ILE A 76 5.87 16.75 -13.15
CA ILE A 76 7.15 16.11 -13.46
C ILE A 76 7.86 15.70 -12.17
N VAL A 77 7.97 16.61 -11.19
CA VAL A 77 8.64 16.30 -9.92
C VAL A 77 7.93 15.17 -9.18
N ASN A 78 6.60 15.19 -9.11
CA ASN A 78 5.85 14.13 -8.42
C ASN A 78 5.97 12.77 -9.12
N ASN A 79 5.80 12.71 -10.43
CA ASN A 79 5.74 11.45 -11.15
C ASN A 79 7.14 10.88 -11.44
N VAL A 80 8.09 11.73 -11.82
CA VAL A 80 9.43 11.30 -12.22
C VAL A 80 10.34 11.22 -11.00
N ILE A 81 10.57 12.33 -10.31
CA ILE A 81 11.56 12.37 -9.23
C ILE A 81 11.05 11.65 -7.98
N ILE A 82 9.92 12.12 -7.43
CA ILE A 82 9.35 11.54 -6.21
C ILE A 82 8.88 10.11 -6.48
N GLY A 83 8.21 9.85 -7.61
CA GLY A 83 7.74 8.52 -8.00
C GLY A 83 8.88 7.49 -8.08
N PHE A 84 9.98 7.83 -8.76
CA PHE A 84 11.16 6.95 -8.85
C PHE A 84 11.76 6.66 -7.47
N ASN A 85 12.01 7.70 -6.69
CA ASN A 85 12.58 7.61 -5.35
C ASN A 85 11.70 6.80 -4.40
N LEU A 86 10.40 7.06 -4.42
CA LEU A 86 9.41 6.37 -3.59
C LEU A 86 9.30 4.89 -3.98
N GLY A 87 9.37 4.57 -5.28
CA GLY A 87 9.36 3.19 -5.77
C GLY A 87 10.53 2.37 -5.23
N LEU A 88 11.74 2.93 -5.26
CA LEU A 88 12.92 2.30 -4.67
C LEU A 88 12.77 2.13 -3.15
N LEU A 89 12.32 3.18 -2.46
CA LEU A 89 12.12 3.16 -1.01
C LEU A 89 11.06 2.13 -0.58
N LEU A 90 9.96 2.02 -1.35
CA LEU A 90 8.92 1.00 -1.18
C LEU A 90 9.48 -0.41 -1.37
N GLY A 91 10.30 -0.64 -2.41
CA GLY A 91 10.93 -1.94 -2.64
C GLY A 91 11.77 -2.41 -1.46
N MET A 92 12.59 -1.51 -0.90
CA MET A 92 13.36 -1.80 0.31
C MET A 92 12.48 -2.02 1.54
N ALA A 93 11.44 -1.20 1.71
CA ALA A 93 10.48 -1.37 2.80
C ALA A 93 9.74 -2.72 2.72
N SER A 94 9.43 -3.23 1.52
CA SER A 94 8.84 -4.56 1.31
C SER A 94 9.80 -5.70 1.69
N ALA A 95 11.09 -5.58 1.39
CA ALA A 95 12.09 -6.54 1.84
C ALA A 95 12.16 -6.59 3.39
N LEU A 96 12.13 -5.42 4.02
CA LEU A 96 12.07 -5.29 5.49
C LEU A 96 10.76 -5.87 6.07
N GLU A 97 9.63 -5.70 5.38
CA GLU A 97 8.35 -6.31 5.76
C GLU A 97 8.44 -7.84 5.83
N THR A 98 9.16 -8.45 4.89
CA THR A 98 9.40 -9.90 4.90
C THR A 98 10.25 -10.33 6.10
N LEU A 99 11.33 -9.61 6.38
CA LEU A 99 12.19 -9.88 7.55
C LEU A 99 11.43 -9.72 8.88
N CYS A 100 10.62 -8.66 9.01
CA CYS A 100 9.75 -8.45 10.16
C CYS A 100 8.69 -9.56 10.27
N GLY A 101 8.11 -10.00 9.15
CA GLY A 101 7.17 -11.12 9.11
C GLY A 101 7.79 -12.44 9.61
N GLN A 102 9.03 -12.74 9.20
CA GLN A 102 9.77 -13.90 9.68
C GLN A 102 10.06 -13.82 11.18
N ALA A 103 10.54 -12.66 11.66
CA ALA A 103 10.81 -12.42 13.08
C ALA A 103 9.55 -12.53 13.95
N PHE A 104 8.44 -12.02 13.43
CA PHE A 104 7.13 -12.09 14.07
C PHE A 104 6.59 -13.52 14.11
N GLY A 105 6.74 -14.30 13.02
CA GLY A 105 6.39 -15.72 12.97
C GLY A 105 7.19 -16.56 13.99
N ALA A 106 8.45 -16.20 14.24
CA ALA A 106 9.31 -16.80 15.25
C ALA A 106 8.99 -16.35 16.70
N LYS A 107 7.91 -15.59 16.93
CA LYS A 107 7.47 -15.03 18.22
C LYS A 107 8.51 -14.15 18.94
N LYS A 108 9.49 -13.58 18.21
CA LYS A 108 10.54 -12.71 18.78
C LYS A 108 10.11 -11.23 18.78
N TYR A 109 9.06 -10.89 19.53
CA TYR A 109 8.47 -9.54 19.51
C TYR A 109 9.44 -8.42 19.94
N HIS A 110 10.37 -8.69 20.87
CA HIS A 110 11.40 -7.72 21.25
C HIS A 110 12.34 -7.35 20.09
N MET A 111 12.65 -8.32 19.21
CA MET A 111 13.52 -8.08 18.05
C MET A 111 12.85 -7.23 16.97
N LEU A 112 11.53 -7.10 17.00
CA LEU A 112 10.77 -6.29 16.03
C LEU A 112 11.14 -4.80 16.12
N GLY A 113 11.36 -4.29 17.34
CA GLY A 113 11.83 -2.91 17.55
C GLY A 113 13.27 -2.70 17.08
N VAL A 114 14.14 -3.67 17.34
CA VAL A 114 15.55 -3.63 16.86
C VAL A 114 15.61 -3.66 15.33
N TYR A 115 14.77 -4.46 14.68
CA TYR A 115 14.67 -4.46 13.22
C TYR A 115 14.13 -3.15 12.66
N MET A 116 13.18 -2.50 13.34
CA MET A 116 12.71 -1.16 12.95
C MET A 116 13.86 -0.13 13.00
N GLN A 117 14.66 -0.13 14.08
CA GLN A 117 15.82 0.78 14.18
C GLN A 117 16.86 0.52 13.10
N ARG A 118 17.20 -0.75 12.83
CA ARG A 118 18.10 -1.13 11.73
C ARG A 118 17.54 -0.71 10.38
N SER A 119 16.23 -0.87 10.18
CA SER A 119 15.53 -0.43 8.97
C SER A 119 15.67 1.07 8.75
N TRP A 120 15.52 1.88 9.80
CA TRP A 120 15.74 3.32 9.70
C TRP A 120 17.15 3.63 9.23
N ILE A 121 18.19 3.03 9.81
CA ILE A 121 19.57 3.26 9.39
C ILE A 121 19.76 2.98 7.89
N VAL A 122 19.25 1.83 7.41
CA VAL A 122 19.35 1.44 6.00
C VAL A 122 18.55 2.40 5.10
N LEU A 123 17.32 2.74 5.47
CA LEU A 123 16.46 3.64 4.68
C LEU A 123 17.01 5.07 4.63
N PHE A 124 17.54 5.59 5.74
CA PHE A 124 18.21 6.89 5.76
C PHE A 124 19.45 6.90 4.87
N PHE A 125 20.26 5.83 4.93
CA PHE A 125 21.41 5.68 4.04
C PHE A 125 20.98 5.66 2.58
N CYS A 126 19.93 4.94 2.23
CA CYS A 126 19.42 4.95 0.86
C CYS A 126 18.83 6.30 0.45
N CYS A 127 18.13 7.02 1.33
CA CYS A 127 17.71 8.39 1.07
C CYS A 127 18.90 9.32 0.78
N LEU A 128 20.01 9.15 1.50
CA LEU A 128 21.26 9.89 1.22
C LEU A 128 21.84 9.54 -0.15
N LEU A 129 21.83 8.26 -0.55
CA LEU A 129 22.28 7.85 -1.88
C LEU A 129 21.37 8.39 -3.01
N LEU A 130 20.10 8.63 -2.70
CA LEU A 130 19.10 9.10 -3.63
C LEU A 130 19.00 10.62 -3.73
N LEU A 131 19.54 11.37 -2.75
CA LEU A 131 19.60 12.83 -2.75
C LEU A 131 20.07 13.47 -4.07
N PRO A 132 21.10 12.95 -4.78
CA PRO A 132 21.53 13.51 -6.05
C PRO A 132 20.39 13.62 -7.09
N THR A 133 19.40 12.73 -7.07
CA THR A 133 18.26 12.81 -7.99
C THR A 133 17.43 14.08 -7.79
N TYR A 134 17.34 14.59 -6.55
CA TYR A 134 16.67 15.84 -6.22
C TYR A 134 17.55 17.05 -6.58
N LEU A 135 18.84 16.99 -6.25
CA LEU A 135 19.77 18.10 -6.49
C LEU A 135 20.04 18.36 -7.98
N PHE A 136 20.07 17.31 -8.79
CA PHE A 136 20.33 17.38 -10.22
C PHE A 136 19.07 17.37 -11.08
N THR A 137 17.89 17.67 -10.51
CA THR A 137 16.63 17.68 -11.27
C THR A 137 16.67 18.64 -12.46
N THR A 138 17.11 19.88 -12.29
CA THR A 138 17.20 20.86 -13.39
C THR A 138 18.11 20.39 -14.54
N PRO A 139 19.40 20.06 -14.33
CA PRO A 139 20.27 19.64 -15.43
C PRO A 139 19.79 18.34 -16.09
N VAL A 140 19.20 17.41 -15.33
CA VAL A 140 18.61 16.19 -15.89
C VAL A 140 17.42 16.52 -16.81
N LEU A 141 16.52 17.42 -16.39
CA LEU A 141 15.38 17.81 -17.22
C LEU A 141 15.79 18.59 -18.47
N LYS A 142 16.76 19.51 -18.35
CA LYS A 142 17.33 20.20 -19.52
C LYS A 142 17.96 19.20 -20.49
N PHE A 143 18.68 18.19 -19.99
CA PHE A 143 19.24 17.11 -20.80
C PHE A 143 18.16 16.27 -21.50
N LEU A 144 17.02 16.04 -20.85
CA LEU A 144 15.86 15.35 -21.43
C LEU A 144 15.05 16.21 -22.42
N GLY A 145 15.47 17.46 -22.66
CA GLY A 145 14.83 18.36 -23.62
C GLY A 145 13.60 19.09 -23.10
N GLN A 146 13.43 19.21 -21.77
CA GLN A 146 12.40 20.08 -21.22
C GLN A 146 12.76 21.57 -21.42
N PRO A 147 11.77 22.45 -21.66
CA PRO A 147 11.93 23.89 -21.62
C PRO A 147 12.63 24.38 -20.34
N ASP A 148 13.45 25.42 -20.49
CA ASP A 148 14.31 25.93 -19.42
C ASP A 148 13.52 26.40 -18.19
N ASP A 149 12.39 27.06 -18.41
CA ASP A 149 11.46 27.51 -17.36
C ASP A 149 10.86 26.35 -16.56
N ILE A 150 10.40 25.29 -17.23
CA ILE A 150 9.89 24.06 -16.58
C ILE A 150 11.01 23.38 -15.80
N ALA A 151 12.21 23.26 -16.37
CA ALA A 151 13.34 22.57 -15.75
C ALA A 151 13.85 23.32 -14.51
N GLU A 152 13.89 24.65 -14.53
CA GLU A 152 14.30 25.48 -13.40
C GLU A 152 13.26 25.44 -12.28
N LEU A 153 11.98 25.61 -12.60
CA LEU A 153 10.91 25.52 -11.60
C LEU A 153 10.83 24.12 -10.98
N SER A 154 10.97 23.07 -11.78
CA SER A 154 11.03 21.68 -11.29
C SER A 154 12.21 21.46 -10.34
N GLY A 155 13.35 22.09 -10.60
CA GLY A 155 14.49 22.05 -9.68
C GLY A 155 14.16 22.62 -8.32
N VAL A 156 13.54 23.80 -8.28
CA VAL A 156 13.11 24.44 -7.02
C VAL A 156 12.12 23.55 -6.28
N VAL A 157 11.07 23.07 -6.96
CA VAL A 157 10.05 22.19 -6.37
C VAL A 157 10.66 20.88 -5.84
N SER A 158 11.64 20.32 -6.57
CA SER A 158 12.36 19.11 -6.16
C SER A 158 13.14 19.30 -4.86
N LEU A 159 13.79 20.45 -4.65
CA LEU A 159 14.46 20.75 -3.39
C LEU A 159 13.50 20.83 -2.21
N TRP A 160 12.30 21.41 -2.41
CA TRP A 160 11.24 21.42 -1.39
C TRP A 160 10.71 20.02 -1.04
N ALA A 161 10.90 19.03 -1.91
CA ALA A 161 10.51 17.65 -1.67
C ALA A 161 11.53 16.85 -0.84
N ILE A 162 12.73 17.36 -0.59
CA ILE A 162 13.77 16.66 0.19
C ILE A 162 13.32 16.33 1.63
N PRO A 163 12.74 17.27 2.41
CA PRO A 163 12.24 16.94 3.75
C PRO A 163 11.16 15.86 3.73
N LEU A 164 10.28 15.90 2.74
CA LEU A 164 9.25 14.88 2.53
C LEU A 164 9.89 13.50 2.24
N HIS A 165 10.94 13.46 1.44
CA HIS A 165 11.68 12.24 1.13
C HIS A 165 12.26 11.57 2.40
N PHE A 166 12.90 12.33 3.28
CA PHE A 166 13.40 11.82 4.56
C PHE A 166 12.28 11.41 5.54
N SER A 167 11.13 12.10 5.49
CA SER A 167 9.97 11.72 6.29
C SER A 167 9.45 10.32 5.93
N PHE A 168 9.54 9.91 4.66
CA PHE A 168 9.16 8.55 4.24
C PHE A 168 10.08 7.47 4.84
N ALA A 169 11.38 7.73 4.96
CA ALA A 169 12.32 6.81 5.60
C ALA A 169 11.94 6.49 7.05
N LEU A 170 11.39 7.48 7.77
CA LEU A 170 10.87 7.29 9.14
C LEU A 170 9.50 6.60 9.14
N SER A 171 8.59 7.10 8.30
CA SER A 171 7.19 6.71 8.31
C SER A 171 6.97 5.26 7.88
N PHE A 172 7.73 4.75 6.91
CA PHE A 172 7.54 3.39 6.40
C PHE A 172 7.81 2.31 7.44
N PRO A 173 8.99 2.23 8.11
CA PRO A 173 9.21 1.23 9.15
C PRO A 173 8.25 1.38 10.33
N LEU A 174 7.92 2.62 10.70
CA LEU A 174 7.01 2.90 11.81
C LEU A 174 5.60 2.37 11.52
N GLN A 175 5.05 2.67 10.34
CA GLN A 175 3.74 2.14 9.92
C GLN A 175 3.73 0.61 9.95
N ARG A 176 4.79 -0.05 9.49
CA ARG A 176 4.89 -1.52 9.50
C ARG A 176 4.99 -2.09 10.91
N PHE A 177 5.80 -1.48 11.76
CA PHE A 177 5.89 -1.86 13.17
C PHE A 177 4.52 -1.78 13.85
N LEU A 178 3.81 -0.67 13.68
CA LEU A 178 2.46 -0.48 14.24
C LEU A 178 1.45 -1.47 13.68
N GLN A 179 1.47 -1.74 12.36
CA GLN A 179 0.61 -2.75 11.73
C GLN A 179 0.84 -4.15 12.30
N CYS A 180 2.10 -4.54 12.56
CA CYS A 180 2.43 -5.82 13.19
C CYS A 180 1.90 -5.89 14.64
N GLN A 181 2.00 -4.79 15.41
CA GLN A 181 1.49 -4.71 16.78
C GLN A 181 -0.04 -4.81 16.84
N VAL A 182 -0.75 -4.09 15.96
CA VAL A 182 -2.22 -4.14 15.88
C VAL A 182 -2.70 -5.55 15.54
N LYS A 183 -2.08 -6.21 14.54
CA LYS A 183 -2.38 -7.62 14.22
C LYS A 183 -2.13 -8.55 15.41
N ASN A 184 -1.11 -8.29 16.23
CA ASN A 184 -0.86 -9.06 17.43
C ASN A 184 -1.95 -8.87 18.49
N HIS A 185 -2.36 -7.62 18.74
CA HIS A 185 -3.41 -7.30 19.71
C HIS A 185 -4.75 -7.93 19.34
N VAL A 186 -5.14 -7.90 18.06
CA VAL A 186 -6.38 -8.55 17.59
C VAL A 186 -6.30 -10.07 17.74
N ARG A 187 -5.17 -10.70 17.41
CA ARG A 187 -4.99 -12.15 17.54
C ARG A 187 -4.99 -12.65 18.99
N ASN A 188 -4.53 -11.82 19.94
CA ASN A 188 -4.45 -12.21 21.36
C ASN A 188 -5.77 -12.02 22.12
N SER A 189 -6.79 -11.43 21.47
CA SER A 189 -8.13 -11.16 22.01
C SER A 189 -9.22 -12.07 21.44
N ILE A 190 -8.84 -13.09 20.66
CA ILE A 190 -9.69 -14.17 20.12
C ILE A 190 -9.15 -15.49 20.67
#